data_AF-B3S6I3-F1
#
_entry.id   AF-B3S6I3-F1
#
_cell.length_a   1.000
_cell.length_b   1.000
_cell.length_c   1.000
_cell.angle_alpha   90.00
_cell.angle_beta   90.00
_cell.angle_gamma   90.00
#
_symmetry.space_group_name_H-M   'P 1'
#
loop_
_entity.id
_entity.type
_entity.pdbx_description
1 polymer ?
#
loop_
_entity_poly.entity_id
_entity_poly.type
_entity_poly.pdbx_seq_one_letter_code
_entity_poly.pdbx_strand_id
1 'polypeptide(L)'
;MAVELNSVTQISEEFQDLTKEFARLEDDQYVEYTKKAEDLHNVQGKCKHVIDHQNKRLRTIQSSMRKLQKNDLSPEERNICDKIKSDIKERQQKLSEIQLNLPKTNSLLLRLILGQVNLTLLSETERFDYKDEYETFKLNITTLSLALTCINLLVSNVILDHLFHFVLVWYYCTVTIREHILRLNGSRIKGWWIIHHYFSAILSCILLVSPINQRYYAFRETFNYSSLFQGLSYI
;
A
#
# COMPACT_ATOMS: atom_id res chain seq x y z
N MET A 1 9.67 36.72 -5.01
CA MET A 1 9.57 37.97 -4.23
C MET A 1 8.16 38.47 -4.39
N ALA A 2 7.43 38.70 -3.31
CA ALA A 2 6.13 39.36 -3.40
C ALA A 2 6.34 40.77 -3.95
N VAL A 3 5.56 41.14 -4.99
CA VAL A 3 5.58 42.50 -5.53
C VAL A 3 4.90 43.41 -4.51
N GLU A 4 5.60 44.42 -4.02
CA GLU A 4 5.00 45.44 -3.14
C GLU A 4 4.11 46.36 -3.98
N LEU A 5 2.79 46.32 -3.73
CA LEU A 5 1.80 47.17 -4.39
C LEU A 5 1.67 48.48 -3.59
N ASN A 6 2.05 49.60 -4.21
CA ASN A 6 2.28 50.88 -3.52
C ASN A 6 1.14 51.89 -3.68
N SER A 7 0.04 51.52 -4.34
CA SER A 7 -1.12 52.39 -4.52
C SER A 7 -2.42 51.59 -4.63
N VAL A 8 -3.54 52.23 -4.27
CA VAL A 8 -4.88 51.64 -4.39
C VAL A 8 -5.21 51.27 -5.84
N THR A 9 -4.73 52.04 -6.81
CA THR A 9 -4.90 51.74 -8.24
C THR A 9 -4.18 50.44 -8.63
N GLN A 10 -2.92 50.28 -8.23
CA GLN A 10 -2.15 49.05 -8.48
C GLN A 10 -2.79 47.83 -7.82
N ILE A 11 -3.32 47.98 -6.60
CA ILE A 11 -4.06 46.91 -5.91
C ILE A 11 -5.32 46.54 -6.70
N SER A 12 -6.06 47.53 -7.20
CA SER A 12 -7.28 47.29 -7.98
C SER A 12 -7.00 46.60 -9.31
N GLU A 13 -5.92 46.97 -10.00
CA GLU A 13 -5.51 46.34 -11.27
C GLU A 13 -5.08 44.89 -11.05
N GLU A 14 -4.20 44.64 -10.07
CA GLU A 14 -3.77 43.28 -9.72
C GLU A 14 -4.96 42.40 -9.32
N PHE A 15 -5.89 42.94 -8.53
CA PHE A 15 -7.09 42.19 -8.14
C PHE A 15 -8.02 41.89 -9.32
N GLN A 16 -8.12 42.79 -10.31
CA GLN A 16 -8.88 42.53 -11.52
C GLN A 16 -8.25 41.42 -12.37
N ASP A 17 -6.91 41.40 -12.47
CA ASP A 17 -6.22 40.33 -13.19
C ASP A 17 -6.33 39.00 -12.47
N LEU A 18 -6.19 38.98 -11.14
CA LEU A 18 -6.46 37.81 -10.32
C LEU A 18 -7.92 37.33 -10.43
N THR A 19 -8.87 38.26 -10.56
CA THR A 19 -10.29 37.92 -10.79
C THR A 19 -10.49 37.22 -12.14
N LYS A 20 -9.82 37.68 -13.20
CA LYS A 20 -9.86 37.02 -14.52
C LYS A 20 -9.20 35.64 -14.46
N GLU A 21 -8.08 35.51 -13.77
CA GLU A 21 -7.39 34.22 -13.58
C GLU A 21 -8.27 33.25 -12.80
N PHE A 22 -8.91 33.71 -11.72
CA PHE A 22 -9.85 32.91 -10.93
C PHE A 22 -11.05 32.44 -11.76
N ALA A 23 -11.64 33.32 -12.57
CA ALA A 23 -12.73 32.93 -13.48
C ALA A 23 -12.27 31.84 -14.46
N ARG A 24 -11.05 31.91 -14.98
CA ARG A 24 -10.48 30.86 -15.85
C ARG A 24 -10.25 29.54 -15.11
N LEU A 25 -9.82 29.59 -13.84
CA LEU A 25 -9.67 28.39 -13.02
C LEU A 25 -11.03 27.69 -12.81
N GLU A 26 -12.07 28.46 -12.49
CA GLU A 26 -13.41 27.94 -12.19
C GLU A 26 -14.12 27.42 -13.45
N ASP A 27 -14.15 28.21 -14.52
CA ASP A 27 -14.98 27.93 -15.70
C ASP A 27 -14.34 26.96 -16.71
N ASP A 28 -13.01 26.83 -16.69
CA ASP A 28 -12.26 26.02 -17.67
C ASP A 28 -11.46 24.91 -16.97
N GLN A 29 -10.44 25.26 -16.19
CA GLN A 29 -9.47 24.30 -15.67
C GLN A 29 -10.09 23.28 -14.70
N TYR A 30 -10.93 23.72 -13.76
CA TYR A 30 -11.59 22.84 -12.79
C TYR A 30 -12.64 21.94 -13.45
N VAL A 31 -13.40 22.47 -14.40
CA VAL A 31 -14.36 21.72 -15.21
C VAL A 31 -13.65 20.63 -16.02
N GLU A 32 -12.52 20.94 -16.65
CA GLU A 32 -11.73 19.96 -17.40
C GLU A 32 -11.18 18.85 -16.48
N TYR A 33 -10.65 19.23 -15.31
CA TYR A 33 -10.12 18.28 -14.32
C TYR A 33 -11.20 17.30 -13.84
N THR A 34 -12.36 17.79 -13.42
CA THR A 34 -13.46 16.96 -12.92
C THR A 34 -13.97 16.00 -13.99
N LYS A 35 -14.15 16.50 -15.23
CA LYS A 35 -14.50 15.67 -16.38
C LYS A 35 -13.49 14.55 -16.63
N LYS A 36 -12.19 14.87 -16.60
CA LYS A 36 -11.12 13.86 -16.77
C LYS A 36 -11.15 12.81 -15.65
N ALA A 37 -11.46 13.20 -14.42
CA ALA A 37 -11.58 12.27 -13.30
C ALA A 37 -12.76 11.29 -13.48
N GLU A 38 -13.92 11.77 -13.94
CA GLU A 38 -15.07 10.93 -14.27
C GLU A 38 -14.79 10.00 -15.46
N ASP A 39 -14.20 10.53 -16.53
CA ASP A 39 -13.83 9.74 -17.71
C ASP A 39 -12.83 8.63 -17.36
N LEU A 40 -11.85 8.92 -16.51
CA LEU A 40 -10.92 7.93 -15.99
C LEU A 40 -11.65 6.81 -15.25
N HIS A 41 -12.58 7.15 -14.35
CA HIS A 41 -13.39 6.17 -13.63
C HIS A 41 -14.19 5.28 -14.60
N ASN A 42 -14.82 5.87 -15.60
CA ASN A 42 -15.62 5.17 -16.59
C ASN A 42 -14.77 4.19 -17.43
N VAL A 43 -13.59 4.63 -17.88
CA VAL A 43 -12.66 3.79 -18.66
C VAL A 43 -12.13 2.64 -17.79
N GLN A 44 -11.79 2.90 -16.53
CA GLN A 44 -11.37 1.86 -15.59
C GLN A 44 -12.46 0.78 -15.42
N GLY A 45 -13.73 1.19 -15.29
CA GLY A 45 -14.88 0.29 -15.21
C GLY A 45 -15.01 -0.62 -16.45
N LYS A 46 -14.89 -0.03 -17.65
CA LYS A 46 -14.92 -0.78 -18.92
C LYS A 46 -13.80 -1.80 -19.01
N CYS A 47 -12.57 -1.41 -18.66
CA CYS A 47 -11.42 -2.32 -18.65
C CYS A 47 -11.63 -3.49 -17.68
N LYS A 48 -12.09 -3.21 -16.46
CA LYS A 48 -12.39 -4.23 -15.46
C LYS A 48 -13.43 -5.23 -15.94
N HIS A 49 -14.52 -4.74 -16.54
CA HIS A 49 -15.57 -5.59 -17.11
C HIS A 49 -15.04 -6.54 -18.19
N VAL A 50 -14.21 -6.04 -19.12
CA VAL A 50 -13.60 -6.88 -20.18
C VAL A 50 -12.67 -7.93 -19.60
N ILE A 51 -11.86 -7.57 -18.60
CA ILE A 51 -10.93 -8.49 -17.93
C ILE A 51 -11.70 -9.59 -17.18
N ASP A 52 -12.73 -9.24 -16.44
CA ASP A 52 -13.57 -10.21 -15.72
C ASP A 52 -14.24 -11.19 -16.69
N HIS A 53 -14.74 -10.67 -17.82
CA HIS A 53 -15.30 -11.49 -18.89
C HIS A 53 -14.25 -12.44 -19.52
N GLN A 54 -13.04 -11.95 -19.83
CA GLN A 54 -11.94 -12.79 -20.33
C GLN A 54 -11.57 -13.88 -19.33
N ASN A 55 -11.38 -13.53 -18.06
CA ASN A 55 -11.04 -14.48 -16.99
C ASN A 55 -12.12 -15.56 -16.80
N LYS A 56 -13.41 -15.19 -16.92
CA LYS A 56 -14.52 -16.15 -16.89
C LYS A 56 -14.43 -17.13 -18.07
N ARG A 57 -14.27 -16.62 -19.29
CA ARG A 57 -14.20 -17.46 -20.50
C ARG A 57 -12.97 -18.37 -20.52
N LEU A 58 -11.80 -17.87 -20.11
CA LEU A 58 -10.58 -18.68 -20.00
C LEU A 58 -10.77 -19.84 -19.01
N ARG A 59 -11.41 -19.60 -17.86
CA ARG A 59 -11.75 -20.67 -16.91
C ARG A 59 -12.70 -21.71 -17.52
N THR A 60 -13.72 -21.26 -18.26
CA THR A 60 -14.62 -22.16 -18.99
C THR A 60 -13.85 -23.02 -19.99
N ILE A 61 -13.01 -22.42 -20.84
CA ILE A 61 -12.19 -23.13 -21.84
C ILE A 61 -11.28 -24.16 -21.14
N GLN A 62 -10.54 -23.75 -20.11
CA GLN A 62 -9.68 -24.66 -19.33
C GLN A 62 -10.48 -25.84 -18.75
N SER A 63 -11.68 -25.60 -18.23
CA SER A 63 -12.53 -26.65 -17.67
C SER A 63 -13.03 -27.63 -18.73
N SER A 64 -13.41 -27.14 -19.92
CA SER A 64 -13.85 -27.98 -21.03
C SER A 64 -12.70 -28.81 -21.60
N MET A 65 -11.52 -28.22 -21.76
CA MET A 65 -10.31 -28.93 -22.18
C MET A 65 -9.96 -30.05 -21.21
N ARG A 66 -9.99 -29.79 -19.90
CA ARG A 66 -9.73 -30.83 -18.89
C ARG A 66 -10.73 -31.99 -18.95
N LYS A 67 -11.97 -31.75 -19.39
CA LYS A 67 -12.96 -32.81 -19.59
C LYS A 67 -12.67 -33.62 -20.85
N LEU A 68 -12.38 -32.94 -21.97
CA LEU A 68 -12.08 -33.60 -23.24
C LEU A 68 -10.78 -34.40 -23.19
N GLN A 69 -9.77 -33.94 -22.45
CA GLN A 69 -8.52 -34.66 -22.21
C GLN A 69 -8.67 -35.97 -21.43
N LYS A 70 -9.84 -36.25 -20.85
CA LYS A 70 -10.13 -37.56 -20.24
C LYS A 70 -10.51 -38.62 -21.26
N ASN A 71 -10.87 -38.22 -22.47
CA ASN A 71 -11.15 -39.11 -23.58
C ASN A 71 -9.86 -39.36 -24.36
N ASP A 72 -9.82 -40.42 -25.16
CA ASP A 72 -8.72 -40.63 -26.10
C ASP A 72 -8.79 -39.55 -27.19
N LEU A 73 -7.81 -38.66 -27.18
CA LEU A 73 -7.65 -37.59 -28.15
C LEU A 73 -6.72 -38.06 -29.27
N SER A 74 -7.03 -37.64 -30.50
CA SER A 74 -6.09 -37.83 -31.60
C SER A 74 -4.78 -37.06 -31.35
N PRO A 75 -3.66 -37.46 -31.98
CA PRO A 75 -2.40 -36.71 -31.89
C PRO A 75 -2.54 -35.22 -32.29
N GLU A 76 -3.39 -34.93 -33.27
CA GLU A 76 -3.68 -33.56 -33.72
C GLU A 76 -4.47 -32.77 -32.67
N GLU A 77 -5.49 -33.38 -32.07
CA GLU A 77 -6.29 -32.76 -31.00
C GLU A 77 -5.47 -32.49 -29.74
N ARG A 78 -4.53 -33.39 -29.42
CA ARG A 78 -3.59 -33.20 -28.31
C ARG A 78 -2.66 -32.01 -28.56
N ASN A 79 -2.12 -31.88 -29.77
CA ASN A 79 -1.29 -30.72 -30.16
C ASN A 79 -2.08 -29.40 -30.08
N ILE A 80 -3.33 -29.37 -30.57
CA ILE A 80 -4.22 -28.21 -30.44
C ILE A 80 -4.43 -27.85 -28.97
N CYS A 81 -4.69 -28.85 -28.11
CA CYS A 81 -4.86 -28.61 -26.67
C CYS A 81 -3.61 -28.01 -26.02
N ASP A 82 -2.42 -28.51 -26.34
CA ASP A 82 -1.18 -28.01 -25.78
C ASP A 82 -0.89 -26.56 -26.22
N LYS A 83 -1.17 -26.24 -27.49
CA LYS A 83 -1.08 -24.87 -28.00
C LYS A 83 -2.03 -23.93 -27.26
N ILE A 84 -3.31 -24.30 -27.15
CA ILE A 84 -4.30 -23.50 -26.42
C ILE A 84 -3.89 -23.31 -24.95
N LYS A 85 -3.33 -24.34 -24.31
CA LYS A 85 -2.85 -24.25 -22.92
C LYS A 85 -1.71 -23.23 -22.77
N SER A 86 -0.78 -23.19 -23.73
CA SER A 86 0.27 -22.18 -23.78
C SER A 86 -0.32 -20.77 -23.95
N ASP A 87 -1.21 -20.59 -24.93
CA ASP A 87 -1.85 -19.30 -25.24
C ASP A 87 -2.66 -18.77 -24.04
N ILE A 88 -3.34 -19.67 -23.31
CA ILE A 88 -4.08 -19.30 -22.09
C ILE A 88 -3.11 -18.79 -21.03
N LYS A 89 -1.95 -19.45 -20.83
CA LYS A 89 -0.96 -19.03 -19.82
C LYS A 89 -0.39 -17.66 -20.15
N GLU A 90 -0.02 -17.42 -21.41
CA GLU A 90 0.48 -16.11 -21.86
C GLU A 90 -0.59 -15.02 -21.70
N ARG A 91 -1.83 -15.31 -22.09
CA ARG A 91 -2.94 -14.35 -21.95
C ARG A 91 -3.25 -14.05 -20.48
N GLN A 92 -3.20 -15.04 -19.60
CA GLN A 92 -3.38 -14.83 -18.16
C GLN A 92 -2.29 -13.93 -17.57
N GLN A 93 -1.04 -14.09 -18.01
CA GLN A 93 0.05 -13.20 -17.62
C GLN A 93 -0.21 -11.76 -18.08
N LYS A 94 -0.52 -11.56 -19.36
CA LYS A 94 -0.83 -10.22 -19.91
C LYS A 94 -2.01 -9.56 -19.21
N LEU A 95 -3.08 -10.31 -18.93
CA LEU A 95 -4.22 -9.81 -18.17
C LEU A 95 -3.82 -9.39 -16.76
N SER A 96 -2.96 -10.19 -16.10
CA SER A 96 -2.45 -9.85 -14.77
C SER A 96 -1.61 -8.56 -14.80
N GLU A 97 -0.79 -8.35 -15.83
CA GLU A 97 0.02 -7.14 -16.00
C GLU A 97 -0.88 -5.91 -16.22
N ILE A 98 -1.91 -6.01 -17.06
CA ILE A 98 -2.90 -4.93 -17.27
C ILE A 98 -3.63 -4.60 -15.96
N GLN A 99 -4.04 -5.62 -15.21
CA GLN A 99 -4.69 -5.46 -13.91
C GLN A 99 -3.81 -4.75 -12.88
N LEU A 100 -2.47 -4.70 -13.07
CA LEU A 100 -1.60 -3.98 -12.13
C LEU A 100 -1.90 -2.49 -12.05
N ASN A 101 -2.37 -1.90 -13.16
CA ASN A 101 -2.61 -0.47 -13.34
C ASN A 101 -4.08 -0.07 -13.25
N LEU A 102 -4.96 -1.02 -12.90
CA LEU A 102 -6.39 -0.78 -12.72
C LEU A 102 -6.77 -0.86 -11.24
N PRO A 103 -7.87 -0.22 -10.82
CA PRO A 103 -8.38 -0.31 -9.46
C PRO A 103 -8.57 -1.78 -9.02
N LYS A 104 -7.81 -2.18 -8.00
CA LYS A 104 -7.82 -3.55 -7.48
C LYS A 104 -8.79 -3.70 -6.32
N THR A 105 -9.29 -4.91 -6.14
CA THR A 105 -9.95 -5.29 -4.89
C THR A 105 -8.94 -5.33 -3.76
N ASN A 106 -9.20 -4.55 -2.72
CA ASN A 106 -8.42 -4.51 -1.49
C ASN A 106 -8.34 -5.90 -0.84
N SER A 107 -7.20 -6.21 -0.21
CA SER A 107 -7.07 -7.38 0.64
C SER A 107 -8.09 -7.32 1.79
N LEU A 108 -8.44 -8.46 2.39
CA LEU A 108 -9.42 -8.50 3.49
C LEU A 108 -9.05 -7.51 4.61
N LEU A 109 -7.77 -7.41 4.97
CA LEU A 109 -7.28 -6.46 5.97
C LEU A 109 -7.54 -5.01 5.56
N LEU A 110 -7.10 -4.62 4.37
CA LEU A 110 -7.29 -3.25 3.88
C LEU A 110 -8.78 -2.91 3.76
N ARG A 111 -9.61 -3.87 3.36
CA ARG A 111 -11.06 -3.69 3.30
C ARG A 111 -11.70 -3.54 4.69
N LEU A 112 -11.18 -4.25 5.69
CA LEU A 112 -11.66 -4.14 7.07
C LEU A 112 -11.29 -2.78 7.69
N ILE A 113 -10.07 -2.30 7.45
CA ILE A 113 -9.54 -1.09 8.09
C ILE A 113 -9.95 0.18 7.32
N LEU A 114 -9.86 0.16 5.98
CA LEU A 114 -10.02 1.33 5.11
C LEU A 114 -11.30 1.28 4.25
N GLY A 115 -12.07 0.19 4.31
CA GLY A 115 -13.26 0.03 3.50
C GLY A 115 -12.98 -0.25 2.01
N GLN A 116 -13.93 0.12 1.15
CA GLN A 116 -13.86 -0.13 -0.30
C GLN A 116 -13.26 1.05 -1.08
N VAL A 117 -12.35 1.80 -0.45
CA VAL A 117 -11.65 2.91 -1.11
C VAL A 117 -10.64 2.36 -2.13
N ASN A 118 -10.51 3.04 -3.27
CA ASN A 118 -9.49 2.70 -4.28
C ASN A 118 -8.11 3.12 -3.78
N LEU A 119 -7.24 2.15 -3.52
CA LEU A 119 -5.86 2.34 -3.06
C LEU A 119 -4.84 2.11 -4.18
N THR A 120 -5.29 2.01 -5.43
CA THR A 120 -4.42 1.84 -6.59
C THR A 120 -3.77 3.15 -6.98
N LEU A 121 -2.43 3.16 -7.01
CA LEU A 121 -1.58 4.24 -7.48
C LEU A 121 -1.37 4.06 -8.98
N LEU A 122 -1.87 5.01 -9.77
CA LEU A 122 -1.99 4.88 -11.22
C LEU A 122 -0.69 5.24 -11.94
N SER A 123 0.02 6.25 -11.44
CA SER A 123 1.30 6.67 -11.99
C SER A 123 2.48 6.00 -11.29
N GLU A 124 3.58 5.85 -12.03
CA GLU A 124 4.85 5.38 -11.45
C GLU A 124 5.40 6.38 -10.43
N THR A 125 5.17 7.68 -10.63
CA THR A 125 5.53 8.74 -9.68
C THR A 125 4.81 8.56 -8.34
N GLU A 126 3.48 8.39 -8.32
CA GLU A 126 2.73 8.16 -7.08
C GLU A 126 3.21 6.89 -6.35
N ARG A 127 3.56 5.83 -7.09
CA ARG A 127 4.12 4.60 -6.49
C ARG A 127 5.47 4.83 -5.85
N PHE A 128 6.32 5.61 -6.53
CA PHE A 128 7.64 5.98 -6.04
C PHE A 128 7.51 6.86 -4.79
N ASP A 129 6.73 7.93 -4.85
CA ASP A 129 6.53 8.89 -3.77
C ASP A 129 5.95 8.19 -2.53
N TYR A 130 4.94 7.34 -2.71
CA TYR A 130 4.37 6.57 -1.58
C TYR A 130 5.39 5.63 -0.94
N LYS A 131 6.26 5.02 -1.76
CA LYS A 131 7.34 4.15 -1.29
C LYS A 131 8.42 4.96 -0.56
N ASP A 132 8.79 6.11 -1.09
CA ASP A 132 9.77 7.00 -0.46
C ASP A 132 9.28 7.49 0.91
N GLU A 133 8.03 7.95 0.98
CA GLU A 133 7.35 8.30 2.24
C GLU A 133 7.29 7.13 3.22
N TYR A 134 7.17 5.90 2.72
CA TYR A 134 7.18 4.70 3.56
C TYR A 134 8.57 4.39 4.12
N GLU A 135 9.62 4.49 3.30
CA GLU A 135 11.00 4.27 3.72
C GLU A 135 11.44 5.36 4.70
N THR A 136 11.12 6.63 4.42
CA THR A 136 11.36 7.77 5.32
C THR A 136 10.65 7.58 6.66
N PHE A 137 9.36 7.18 6.63
CA PHE A 137 8.63 6.82 7.84
C PHE A 137 9.34 5.74 8.66
N LYS A 138 9.76 4.64 8.02
CA LYS A 138 10.46 3.55 8.71
C LYS A 138 11.76 4.02 9.34
N LEU A 139 12.56 4.80 8.62
CA LEU A 139 13.83 5.30 9.13
C LEU A 139 13.59 6.18 10.36
N ASN A 140 12.69 7.17 10.26
CA ASN A 140 12.38 8.07 11.35
C ASN A 140 11.92 7.33 12.62
N ILE A 141 11.01 6.35 12.47
CA ILE A 141 10.49 5.61 13.61
C ILE A 141 11.50 4.59 14.16
N THR A 142 12.35 4.01 13.30
CA THR A 142 13.45 3.14 13.74
C THR A 142 14.47 3.94 14.55
N THR A 143 14.85 5.14 14.10
CA THR A 143 15.73 6.05 14.85
C THR A 143 15.12 6.45 16.19
N LEU A 144 13.83 6.80 16.22
CA LEU A 144 13.11 7.09 17.47
C LEU A 144 13.10 5.88 18.42
N SER A 145 12.80 4.70 17.88
CA SER A 145 12.77 3.44 18.65
C SER A 145 14.14 3.09 19.22
N LEU A 146 15.21 3.32 18.45
CA LEU A 146 16.59 3.13 18.89
C LEU A 146 16.92 4.07 20.06
N ALA A 147 16.55 5.35 19.94
CA ALA A 147 16.75 6.33 21.01
C ALA A 147 16.00 5.94 22.29
N LEU A 148 14.71 5.57 22.18
CA LEU A 148 13.90 5.10 23.32
C LEU A 148 14.49 3.83 23.96
N THR A 149 15.00 2.91 23.16
CA THR A 149 15.66 1.70 23.66
C THR A 149 16.92 2.04 24.46
N CYS A 150 17.78 2.93 23.95
CA CYS A 150 18.95 3.40 24.67
C CYS A 150 18.58 4.07 26.00
N ILE A 151 17.55 4.92 26.00
CA ILE A 151 17.05 5.56 27.23
C ILE A 151 16.56 4.51 28.23
N ASN A 152 15.80 3.51 27.78
CA ASN A 152 15.30 2.43 28.64
C ASN A 152 16.42 1.54 29.21
N LEU A 153 17.54 1.38 28.52
CA LEU A 153 18.73 0.69 29.03
C LEU A 153 19.44 1.50 30.12
N LEU A 154 19.48 2.82 30.00
CA LEU A 154 20.13 3.71 30.97
C LEU A 154 19.24 4.02 32.18
N VAL A 155 17.92 4.05 31.99
CA VAL A 155 16.94 4.44 33.00
C VAL A 155 15.87 3.36 33.11
N SER A 156 15.76 2.75 34.28
CA SER A 156 14.66 1.83 34.60
C SER A 156 13.42 2.61 35.02
N ASN A 157 12.54 2.89 34.06
CA ASN A 157 11.27 3.58 34.30
C ASN A 157 10.14 2.92 33.50
N VAL A 158 9.14 2.44 34.24
CA VAL A 158 7.98 1.73 33.70
C VAL A 158 7.18 2.58 32.71
N ILE A 159 7.07 3.90 32.91
CA ILE A 159 6.34 4.77 31.98
C ILE A 159 7.06 4.84 30.64
N LEU A 160 8.40 4.90 30.65
CA LEU A 160 9.21 4.91 29.42
C LEU A 160 9.13 3.56 28.69
N ASP A 161 9.06 2.46 29.43
CA ASP A 161 8.83 1.15 28.82
C ASP A 161 7.46 1.07 28.12
N HIS A 162 6.38 1.51 28.78
CA HIS A 162 5.05 1.53 28.18
C HIS A 162 4.97 2.48 26.97
N LEU A 163 5.61 3.65 27.05
CA LEU A 163 5.71 4.57 25.92
C LEU A 163 6.42 3.88 24.73
N PHE A 164 7.50 3.16 25.00
CA PHE A 164 8.22 2.43 23.96
C PHE A 164 7.38 1.28 23.37
N HIS A 165 6.73 0.47 24.20
CA HIS A 165 5.82 -0.59 23.73
C HIS A 165 4.66 -0.02 22.91
N PHE A 166 4.11 1.13 23.29
CA PHE A 166 3.06 1.81 22.53
C PHE A 166 3.57 2.24 21.15
N VAL A 167 4.76 2.85 21.07
CA VAL A 167 5.39 3.21 19.79
C VAL A 167 5.56 1.98 18.91
N LEU A 168 5.98 0.83 19.46
CA LEU A 168 6.13 -0.41 18.71
C LEU A 168 4.80 -0.96 18.20
N VAL A 169 3.75 -0.99 19.03
CA VAL A 169 2.40 -1.39 18.58
C VAL A 169 1.94 -0.53 17.40
N TRP A 170 2.05 0.79 17.57
CA TRP A 170 1.67 1.74 16.52
C TRP A 170 2.51 1.56 15.26
N TYR A 171 3.83 1.38 15.39
CA TYR A 171 4.75 1.16 14.29
C TYR A 171 4.39 -0.09 13.50
N TYR A 172 4.28 -1.26 14.14
CA TYR A 172 4.01 -2.52 13.44
C TYR A 172 2.61 -2.56 12.81
N CYS A 173 1.60 -1.94 13.44
CA CYS A 173 0.30 -1.75 12.81
C CYS A 173 0.39 -0.88 11.55
N THR A 174 1.10 0.26 11.63
CA THR A 174 1.24 1.20 10.53
C THR A 174 2.03 0.59 9.36
N VAL A 175 3.17 -0.04 9.64
CA VAL A 175 3.97 -0.76 8.64
C VAL A 175 3.14 -1.83 7.95
N THR A 176 2.37 -2.62 8.71
CA THR A 176 1.51 -3.65 8.13
C THR A 176 0.53 -3.06 7.11
N ILE A 177 -0.17 -1.97 7.47
CA ILE A 177 -1.10 -1.30 6.54
C ILE A 177 -0.34 -0.78 5.31
N ARG A 178 0.77 -0.06 5.50
CA ARG A 178 1.54 0.52 4.40
C ARG A 178 2.12 -0.54 3.47
N GLU A 179 2.60 -1.65 3.99
CA GLU A 179 3.12 -2.78 3.20
C GLU A 179 2.02 -3.52 2.45
N HIS A 180 0.81 -3.64 3.00
CA HIS A 180 -0.34 -4.17 2.24
C HIS A 180 -0.70 -3.25 1.07
N ILE A 181 -0.63 -1.92 1.24
CA ILE A 181 -0.83 -0.95 0.15
C ILE A 181 0.30 -1.09 -0.90
N LEU A 182 1.56 -1.24 -0.48
CA LEU A 182 2.68 -1.48 -1.39
C LEU A 182 2.50 -2.77 -2.19
N ARG A 183 2.08 -3.87 -1.54
CA ARG A 183 1.78 -5.15 -2.22
C ARG A 183 0.64 -5.02 -3.21
N LEU A 184 -0.42 -4.30 -2.84
CA LEU A 184 -1.53 -4.00 -3.74
C LEU A 184 -1.02 -3.28 -5.00
N ASN A 185 -0.02 -2.42 -4.87
CA ASN A 185 0.59 -1.65 -5.96
C ASN A 185 1.85 -2.31 -6.58
N GLY A 186 2.03 -3.62 -6.40
CA GLY A 186 3.04 -4.40 -7.14
C GLY A 186 4.38 -4.61 -6.43
N SER A 187 4.55 -4.10 -5.21
CA SER A 187 5.76 -4.37 -4.42
C SER A 187 5.85 -5.85 -4.03
N ARG A 188 7.05 -6.42 -4.22
CA ARG A 188 7.32 -7.84 -3.95
C ARG A 188 7.65 -8.10 -2.48
N ILE A 189 6.69 -7.88 -1.60
CA ILE A 189 6.83 -8.16 -0.16
C ILE A 189 6.39 -9.60 0.12
N LYS A 190 7.23 -10.34 0.83
CA LYS A 190 7.02 -11.77 1.13
C LYS A 190 5.95 -11.95 2.21
N GLY A 191 5.19 -13.04 2.13
CA GLY A 191 4.11 -13.32 3.09
C GLY A 191 4.61 -13.51 4.53
N TRP A 192 5.75 -14.18 4.72
CA TRP A 192 6.35 -14.40 6.04
C TRP A 192 6.74 -13.08 6.73
N TRP A 193 7.14 -12.08 5.95
CA TRP A 193 7.52 -10.76 6.46
C TRP A 193 6.33 -10.04 7.08
N ILE A 194 5.17 -10.10 6.43
CA ILE A 194 3.93 -9.54 6.98
C ILE A 194 3.45 -10.32 8.20
N ILE A 195 3.62 -11.65 8.20
CA ILE A 195 3.32 -12.48 9.38
C ILE A 195 4.17 -12.04 10.58
N HIS A 196 5.46 -11.77 10.37
CA HIS A 196 6.32 -11.22 11.41
C HIS A 196 5.76 -9.92 11.99
N HIS A 197 5.30 -8.96 11.16
CA HIS A 197 4.72 -7.71 11.67
C HIS A 197 3.47 -7.91 12.52
N TYR A 198 2.60 -8.86 12.15
CA TYR A 198 1.45 -9.21 12.98
C TYR A 198 1.87 -9.75 14.34
N PHE A 199 2.83 -10.67 14.39
CA PHE A 199 3.34 -11.21 15.65
C PHE A 199 4.00 -10.13 16.49
N SER A 200 4.78 -9.25 15.89
CA SER A 200 5.43 -8.14 16.59
C SER A 200 4.41 -7.16 17.16
N ALA A 201 3.35 -6.80 16.42
CA ALA A 201 2.27 -5.96 16.95
C ALA A 201 1.55 -6.61 18.15
N ILE A 202 1.24 -7.91 18.06
CA ILE A 202 0.59 -8.66 19.14
C ILE A 202 1.52 -8.73 20.37
N LEU A 203 2.80 -9.06 20.17
CA LEU A 203 3.76 -9.16 21.26
C LEU A 203 3.97 -7.81 21.95
N SER A 204 4.14 -6.73 21.19
CA SER A 204 4.22 -5.38 21.75
C SER A 204 2.95 -4.99 22.51
N CYS A 205 1.77 -5.42 22.05
CA CYS A 205 0.52 -5.20 22.77
C CYS A 205 0.47 -5.96 24.10
N ILE A 206 0.89 -7.24 24.10
CA ILE A 206 1.01 -8.04 25.33
C ILE A 206 1.94 -7.36 26.32
N LEU A 207 3.09 -6.86 25.87
CA LEU A 207 4.05 -6.15 26.72
C LEU A 207 3.50 -4.82 27.24
N LEU A 208 2.74 -4.10 26.43
CA LEU A 208 2.09 -2.85 26.81
C LEU A 208 1.04 -3.05 27.91
N VAL A 209 0.32 -4.18 27.93
CA VAL A 209 -0.72 -4.46 28.94
C VAL A 209 -0.24 -5.38 30.07
N SER A 210 1.02 -5.83 30.02
CA SER A 210 1.55 -6.78 30.99
C SER A 210 1.64 -6.16 32.38
N PRO A 211 1.21 -6.89 33.43
CA PRO A 211 1.32 -6.40 34.79
C PRO A 211 2.79 -6.28 35.21
N ILE A 212 3.12 -5.17 35.85
CA ILE A 212 4.47 -4.90 36.36
C ILE A 212 4.72 -5.79 37.58
N ASN A 213 5.53 -6.83 37.38
CA ASN A 213 5.91 -7.80 38.40
C ASN A 213 7.36 -8.25 38.19
N GLN A 214 7.86 -9.14 39.04
CA GLN A 214 9.23 -9.63 38.96
C GLN A 214 9.58 -10.28 37.61
N ARG A 215 8.62 -10.96 36.96
CA ARG A 215 8.84 -11.60 35.64
C ARG A 215 8.99 -10.55 34.54
N TYR A 216 8.23 -9.47 34.62
CA TYR A 216 8.37 -8.33 33.71
C TYR A 216 9.80 -7.77 33.77
N TYR A 217 10.30 -7.48 34.98
CA TYR A 217 11.66 -6.95 35.15
C TYR A 217 12.74 -7.95 34.71
N ALA A 218 12.54 -9.25 34.93
CA ALA A 218 13.46 -10.28 34.44
C ALA A 218 13.53 -10.33 32.90
N PHE A 219 12.42 -10.04 32.21
CA PHE A 219 12.37 -10.02 30.74
C PHE A 219 12.85 -8.68 30.14
N ARG A 220 12.64 -7.58 30.86
CA ARG A 220 12.87 -6.19 30.41
C ARG A 220 14.24 -5.98 29.76
N GLU A 221 15.32 -6.47 30.39
CA GLU A 221 16.67 -6.28 29.86
C GLU A 221 16.85 -7.02 28.53
N THR A 222 16.47 -8.30 28.47
CA THR A 222 16.54 -9.09 27.24
C THR A 222 15.75 -8.45 26.10
N PHE A 223 14.58 -7.91 26.40
CA PHE A 223 13.76 -7.19 25.43
C PHE A 223 14.45 -5.94 24.90
N ASN A 224 14.99 -5.09 25.77
CA ASN A 224 15.68 -3.87 25.36
C ASN A 224 16.96 -4.15 24.58
N TYR A 225 17.77 -5.14 24.96
CA TYR A 225 18.94 -5.54 24.17
C TYR A 225 18.57 -6.09 22.79
N SER A 226 17.50 -6.89 22.72
CA SER A 226 16.99 -7.41 21.45
C SER A 226 16.44 -6.28 20.56
N SER A 227 15.76 -5.30 21.15
CA SER A 227 15.25 -4.11 20.45
C SER A 227 16.39 -3.22 19.94
N LEU A 228 17.48 -3.11 20.69
CA LEU A 228 18.68 -2.38 20.28
C LEU A 228 19.32 -3.02 19.05
N PHE A 229 19.53 -4.35 19.10
CA PHE A 229 20.08 -5.10 17.97
C PHE A 229 19.20 -5.02 16.73
N GLN A 230 17.88 -5.12 16.91
CA GLN A 230 16.92 -4.93 15.83
C GLN A 230 17.04 -3.51 15.25
N GLY A 231 17.03 -2.46 16.07
CA GLY A 231 17.14 -1.08 15.59
C GLY A 231 18.41 -0.82 14.77
N LEU A 232 19.56 -1.36 15.21
CA LEU A 232 20.84 -1.25 14.51
C LEU A 232 20.90 -2.03 13.19
N SER A 233 20.09 -3.08 13.04
CA SER A 233 20.05 -3.89 11.82
C SER A 233 19.24 -3.24 10.69
N TYR A 234 18.46 -2.21 10.99
CA TYR A 234 17.51 -1.55 10.07
C TYR A 234 17.93 -0.14 9.66
N ILE A 235 18.97 0.42 10.29
CA ILE A 235 19.62 1.69 9.91
C ILE A 235 20.88 1.34 9.12
#